data_AF-A0A0E3YBN2-F1
#
_entry.id   AF-A0A0E3YBN2-F1
#
_cell.length_a   1.000
_cell.length_b   1.000
_cell.length_c   1.000
_cell.angle_alpha   90.00
_cell.angle_beta   90.00
_cell.angle_gamma   90.00
#
_symmetry.space_group_name_H-M   'P 1'
#
loop_
_entity.id
_entity.type
_entity.pdbx_description
1 polymer ?
#
loop_
_entity_poly.entity_id
_entity_poly.type
_entity_poly.pdbx_seq_one_letter_code
_entity_poly.pdbx_strand_id
1 'polypeptide(L)'
;MSDAFSRAFAVVVNQYRSPRQYTVSIERASEMIAKNIGLFSDGFAAEPHLIVGLFETEAEAWALARRLQRTRITMQTLLQTPARATSSSPPELDPSE
;
A
#
# COMPACT_ATOMS: atom_id res chain seq x y z
N MET A 1 7.31 -20.80 -18.72
CA MET A 1 6.74 -19.55 -18.16
C MET A 1 6.38 -18.67 -19.35
N SER A 2 5.14 -18.15 -19.43
CA SER A 2 4.63 -17.42 -20.61
C SER A 2 5.43 -16.15 -20.90
N ASP A 3 5.76 -15.87 -22.16
CA ASP A 3 6.47 -14.66 -22.62
C ASP A 3 5.81 -13.36 -22.14
N ALA A 4 4.47 -13.37 -22.00
CA ALA A 4 3.70 -12.26 -21.47
C ALA A 4 4.07 -11.95 -20.00
N PHE A 5 4.26 -12.99 -19.18
CA PHE A 5 4.63 -12.80 -17.78
C PHE A 5 6.06 -12.28 -17.65
N SER A 6 6.98 -12.75 -18.49
CA SER A 6 8.37 -12.29 -18.49
C SER A 6 8.51 -10.80 -18.81
N ARG A 7 7.56 -10.24 -19.57
CA ARG A 7 7.54 -8.83 -20.00
C ARG A 7 6.69 -7.93 -19.10
N ALA A 8 5.80 -8.51 -18.31
CA ALA A 8 4.90 -7.78 -17.43
C ALA A 8 5.66 -6.95 -16.38
N PHE A 9 5.01 -5.88 -15.95
CA PHE A 9 5.45 -5.02 -14.86
C PHE A 9 4.69 -5.38 -13.59
N ALA A 10 5.42 -5.54 -12.49
CA ALA A 10 4.87 -5.78 -11.17
C ALA A 10 4.91 -4.50 -10.35
N VAL A 11 3.80 -4.18 -9.68
CA VAL A 11 3.82 -3.20 -8.59
C VAL A 11 4.10 -3.97 -7.31
N VAL A 12 5.14 -3.56 -6.61
CA VAL A 12 5.67 -4.29 -5.46
C VAL A 12 5.66 -3.38 -4.25
N VAL A 13 5.09 -3.88 -3.16
CA VAL A 13 5.19 -3.27 -1.84
C VAL A 13 6.38 -3.91 -1.14
N ASN A 14 7.35 -3.09 -0.74
CA ASN A 14 8.53 -3.55 -0.01
C ASN A 14 8.49 -3.07 1.43
N GLN A 15 9.09 -3.86 2.33
CA GLN A 15 9.31 -3.50 3.73
C GLN A 15 8.01 -3.08 4.45
N TYR A 16 6.91 -3.80 4.19
CA TYR A 16 5.64 -3.51 4.84
C TYR A 16 5.74 -3.73 6.36
N ARG A 17 5.67 -2.64 7.13
CA ARG A 17 5.63 -2.66 8.60
C ARG A 17 4.25 -2.28 9.13
N SER A 18 3.57 -1.38 8.42
CA SER A 18 2.23 -0.91 8.74
C SER A 18 1.61 -0.20 7.52
N PRO A 19 0.31 0.12 7.54
CA PRO A 19 -0.31 0.94 6.50
C PRO A 19 0.34 2.32 6.31
N ARG A 20 1.14 2.80 7.28
CA ARG A 20 1.88 4.07 7.18
C ARG A 20 3.31 3.91 6.68
N GLN A 21 3.86 2.69 6.73
CA GLN A 21 5.27 2.43 6.53
C GLN A 21 5.45 1.22 5.61
N TYR A 22 5.61 1.55 4.34
CA TYR A 22 6.02 0.66 3.25
C TYR A 22 6.53 1.51 2.09
N THR A 23 7.34 0.93 1.20
CA THR A 23 7.72 1.54 -0.07
C THR A 23 7.02 0.82 -1.23
N VAL A 24 6.91 1.51 -2.36
CA VAL A 24 6.33 0.94 -3.58
C VAL A 24 7.37 1.08 -4.69
N SER A 25 7.72 -0.03 -5.34
CA SER A 25 8.54 -0.07 -6.56
C SER A 25 7.73 -0.64 -7.72
N ILE A 26 8.24 -0.40 -8.92
CA ILE A 26 7.80 -1.08 -10.13
C ILE A 26 9.00 -1.83 -10.67
N GLU A 27 8.80 -3.11 -10.92
CA GLU A 27 9.86 -4.03 -11.31
C GLU A 27 9.35 -4.95 -12.42
N ARG A 28 10.27 -5.64 -13.12
CA ARG A 28 9.83 -6.69 -14.04
C ARG A 28 9.28 -7.86 -13.24
N ALA A 29 8.16 -8.42 -13.68
CA ALA A 29 7.53 -9.53 -12.99
C ALA A 29 8.45 -10.76 -12.92
N SER A 30 9.28 -10.97 -13.95
CA SER A 30 10.34 -11.99 -13.98
C SER A 30 11.39 -11.80 -12.90
N GLU A 31 11.88 -10.57 -12.69
CA GLU A 31 12.84 -10.24 -11.63
C GLU A 31 12.23 -10.49 -10.25
N MET A 32 10.95 -10.13 -10.08
CA MET A 32 10.24 -10.35 -8.82
C MET A 32 10.02 -11.83 -8.50
N ILE A 33 9.70 -12.65 -9.50
CA ILE A 33 9.66 -14.11 -9.31
C ILE A 33 11.04 -14.63 -8.94
N ALA A 34 12.11 -14.20 -9.62
CA ALA A 34 13.45 -14.66 -9.31
C ALA A 34 13.84 -14.34 -7.84
N LYS A 35 13.51 -13.13 -7.37
CA LYS A 35 13.71 -12.72 -5.95
C LYS A 35 12.89 -13.53 -4.96
N ASN A 36 11.75 -14.08 -5.37
CA ASN A 36 10.83 -14.82 -4.51
C ASN A 36 10.75 -16.30 -4.87
N ILE A 37 11.71 -16.84 -5.61
CA ILE A 37 11.62 -18.22 -6.10
C ILE A 37 11.51 -19.21 -4.93
N GLY A 38 12.21 -18.94 -3.82
CA GLY A 38 12.12 -19.68 -2.55
C GLY A 38 10.71 -19.72 -1.93
N LEU A 39 9.88 -18.70 -2.17
CA LEU A 39 8.48 -18.72 -1.72
C LEU A 39 7.68 -19.75 -2.51
N PHE A 40 7.94 -19.86 -3.82
CA PHE A 40 7.22 -20.78 -4.70
C PHE A 40 7.76 -22.21 -4.65
N SER A 41 9.06 -22.39 -4.39
CA SER A 41 9.67 -23.72 -4.26
C SER A 41 9.55 -24.28 -2.85
N ASP A 42 9.92 -23.49 -1.84
CA ASP A 42 10.17 -23.97 -0.48
C ASP A 42 9.15 -23.43 0.54
N GLY A 43 8.16 -22.65 0.08
CA GLY A 43 7.14 -22.03 0.92
C GLY A 43 7.68 -20.91 1.81
N PHE A 44 8.90 -20.42 1.56
CA PHE A 44 9.57 -19.42 2.39
C PHE A 44 9.86 -18.13 1.62
N ALA A 45 9.25 -17.02 2.04
CA ALA A 45 9.59 -15.69 1.54
C ALA A 45 10.88 -15.20 2.22
N ALA A 46 12.00 -15.22 1.49
CA ALA A 46 13.28 -14.69 1.97
C ALA A 46 13.26 -13.17 2.19
N GLU A 47 12.39 -12.45 1.49
CA GLU A 47 12.26 -10.99 1.59
C GLU A 47 10.80 -10.55 1.77
N PRO A 48 10.54 -9.44 2.50
CA PRO A 48 9.20 -8.94 2.77
C PRO A 48 8.66 -8.14 1.57
N HIS A 49 8.52 -8.81 0.43
CA HIS A 49 7.99 -8.25 -0.80
C HIS A 49 6.59 -8.79 -1.08
N LEU A 50 5.65 -7.88 -1.34
CA LEU A 50 4.28 -8.23 -1.70
C LEU A 50 3.98 -7.71 -3.11
N ILE A 51 3.73 -8.63 -4.04
CA ILE A 51 3.22 -8.28 -5.38
C ILE A 51 1.74 -7.90 -5.23
N VAL A 52 1.39 -6.68 -5.63
CA VAL A 52 0.02 -6.16 -5.48
C VAL A 52 -0.69 -5.93 -6.82
N GLY A 53 0.03 -6.09 -7.94
CA GLY A 53 -0.55 -6.03 -9.27
C GLY A 53 0.46 -6.38 -10.35
N LEU A 54 -0.04 -6.92 -11.46
CA LEU A 54 0.70 -7.24 -12.67
C LEU A 54 0.06 -6.52 -13.84
N PHE A 55 0.88 -5.89 -14.67
CA PHE A 55 0.43 -5.02 -15.75
C PHE A 55 1.23 -5.29 -17.02
N GLU A 56 0.59 -5.15 -18.17
CA GLU A 56 1.26 -5.26 -19.46
C GLU A 56 2.16 -4.04 -19.72
N THR A 57 1.74 -2.86 -19.24
CA THR A 57 2.44 -1.60 -19.46
C THR A 57 2.98 -0.98 -18.17
N GLU A 58 4.11 -0.30 -18.27
CA GLU A 58 4.71 0.41 -17.14
C GLU A 58 3.81 1.56 -16.65
N ALA A 59 3.08 2.21 -17.57
CA ALA A 59 2.21 3.34 -17.28
C ALA A 59 1.06 2.96 -16.34
N GLU A 60 0.46 1.78 -16.53
CA GLU A 60 -0.59 1.24 -15.68
C GLU A 60 -0.05 0.85 -14.29
N ALA A 61 1.12 0.21 -14.25
CA ALA A 61 1.81 -0.08 -13.00
C ALA A 61 2.08 1.21 -12.21
N TRP A 62 2.54 2.27 -12.87
CA TRP A 62 2.73 3.60 -12.28
C TRP A 62 1.44 4.24 -11.80
N ALA A 63 0.33 4.04 -12.50
CA ALA A 63 -0.97 4.54 -12.07
C ALA A 63 -1.38 3.91 -10.73
N LEU A 64 -1.22 2.59 -10.56
CA LEU A 64 -1.48 1.92 -9.29
C LEU A 64 -0.48 2.35 -8.21
N ALA A 65 0.82 2.40 -8.51
CA ALA A 65 1.83 2.80 -7.54
C ALA A 65 1.56 4.20 -6.96
N ARG A 66 1.22 5.18 -7.82
CA ARG A 66 0.82 6.53 -7.39
C ARG A 66 -0.48 6.54 -6.59
N ARG A 67 -1.43 5.65 -6.89
CA ARG A 67 -2.66 5.51 -6.10
C ARG A 67 -2.34 5.01 -4.69
N LEU A 68 -1.51 3.98 -4.57
CA LEU A 68 -1.06 3.45 -3.28
C LEU A 68 -0.30 4.49 -2.46
N GLN A 69 0.58 5.28 -3.09
CA GLN A 69 1.28 6.37 -2.41
C GLN A 69 0.31 7.44 -1.90
N ARG A 70 -0.69 7.84 -2.70
CA ARG A 70 -1.73 8.78 -2.27
C ARG A 70 -2.55 8.23 -1.12
N THR A 71 -2.99 6.98 -1.19
CA THR A 71 -3.73 6.31 -0.10
C THR A 71 -2.92 6.30 1.19
N ARG A 72 -1.62 6.01 1.14
CA ARG A 72 -0.73 6.07 2.31
C ARG A 72 -0.74 7.45 2.96
N ILE A 73 -0.60 8.51 2.15
CA ILE A 73 -0.62 9.90 2.63
C ILE A 73 -1.97 10.22 3.27
N THR A 74 -3.08 9.88 2.62
CA THR A 74 -4.43 10.09 3.16
C THR A 74 -4.62 9.36 4.49
N MET A 75 -4.19 8.09 4.60
CA MET A 75 -4.26 7.34 5.85
C MET A 75 -3.41 7.98 6.96
N GLN A 76 -2.22 8.49 6.64
CA GLN A 76 -1.40 9.20 7.60
C GLN A 76 -2.13 10.45 8.11
N THR A 77 -2.75 11.25 7.24
CA THR A 77 -3.53 12.42 7.63
C THR A 77 -4.73 12.04 8.51
N LEU A 78 -5.51 11.03 8.12
CA LEU A 78 -6.69 10.61 8.87
C LEU A 78 -6.34 10.10 10.27
N LEU A 79 -5.25 9.36 10.39
CA LEU A 79 -4.83 8.79 11.67
C LEU A 79 -4.01 9.75 12.54
N GLN A 80 -3.53 10.88 11.98
CA GLN A 80 -2.90 11.97 12.73
C GLN A 80 -3.91 13.02 13.20
N THR A 81 -5.09 13.09 12.57
CA THR A 81 -6.15 14.00 12.99
C THR A 81 -6.62 13.53 14.38
N PRO A 82 -6.36 14.28 15.47
CA PRO A 82 -7.00 13.99 16.74
C PRO A 82 -8.49 14.02 16.46
N ALA A 83 -9.24 13.02 16.93
CA ALA A 83 -10.68 13.14 17.01
C ALA A 83 -10.94 14.41 17.82
N ARG A 84 -11.19 15.54 17.16
CA ARG A 84 -11.57 16.78 17.82
C ARG A 84 -12.87 16.41 18.48
N ALA A 85 -12.78 16.15 19.78
CA ALA A 85 -13.89 15.83 20.62
C ALA A 85 -14.98 16.84 20.26
N THR A 86 -16.07 16.34 19.70
CA THR A 86 -17.36 16.99 19.76
C THR A 86 -17.77 16.97 21.23
N SER A 87 -17.07 17.74 22.07
CA SER A 87 -17.60 18.18 23.34
C SER A 87 -18.60 19.27 23.01
N SER A 88 -19.77 18.85 22.53
CA SER A 88 -20.97 19.66 22.67
C SER A 88 -21.27 19.69 24.16
N SER A 89 -20.77 20.70 24.86
CA SER A 89 -21.31 21.06 26.17
C SER A 89 -22.82 21.24 26.00
N PRO A 90 -23.68 20.66 26.85
CA PRO A 90 -25.11 20.94 26.81
C PRO A 90 -25.31 22.45 27.01
N PRO A 91 -26.34 23.08 26.40
CA PRO A 91 -26.65 24.47 26.70
C PRO A 91 -26.99 24.58 28.18
N GLU A 92 -26.28 25.48 28.86
CA GLU A 92 -26.55 25.86 30.25
C GLU A 92 -27.95 26.49 30.28
N LEU A 93 -28.91 25.80 30.89
CA LEU A 93 -30.24 26.34 31.17
C LEU A 93 -30.08 27.42 32.24
N ASP A 94 -30.22 28.68 31.81
CA ASP A 94 -30.26 29.85 32.68
C ASP A 94 -31.41 29.72 33.70
N PRO A 95 -31.14 29.59 35.02
CA PRO A 95 -32.18 29.56 36.03
C PRO A 95 -32.40 30.99 36.54
N SER A 96 -33.20 31.77 35.82
CA SER A 96 -33.73 33.05 36.31
C SER A 96 -35.08 33.36 35.66
N GLU A 97 -36.12 32.66 36.13
CA GLU A 97 -37.51 33.13 36.24
C GLU A 97 -37.92 33.14 37.72
#